data_AF-A0A0Q4QQM8-F1
#
_entry.id   AF-A0A0Q4QQM8-F1
#
_cell.length_a   1.000
_cell.length_b   1.000
_cell.length_c   1.000
_cell.angle_alpha   90.00
_cell.angle_beta   90.00
_cell.angle_gamma   90.00
#
_symmetry.space_group_name_H-M   'P 1'
#
loop_
_entity.id
_entity.type
_entity.pdbx_description
1 polymer ?
#
loop_
_entity_poly.entity_id
_entity_poly.type
_entity_poly.pdbx_seq_one_letter_code
_entity_poly.pdbx_strand_id
1 'polypeptide(L)'
;MNNVEPGAGAVEFATELVTGMPREKAALVLKKLLASLPDDKRVKSCGYCQYPFRDDSLRNRKQTCCQQCKTGVKTMQRRQQRADKLLLAGIVPKKKKAKLADNYASGLEYPFWSSEYAMLQLSWKYECPLDIEKIDFIHGQRLIYGEGNRKKRTQEEDDA
;
A
#
# COMPACT_ATOMS: atom_id res chain seq x y z
N MET A 1 7.71 -9.20 19.42
CA MET A 1 6.31 -8.77 19.12
C MET A 1 6.39 -7.88 17.91
N ASN A 2 5.73 -8.22 16.80
CA ASN A 2 5.69 -7.31 15.65
C ASN A 2 4.86 -6.09 16.07
N ASN A 3 5.43 -4.88 15.94
CA ASN A 3 4.77 -3.59 16.23
C ASN A 3 3.63 -3.37 15.23
N VAL A 4 2.55 -4.12 15.36
CA VAL A 4 1.30 -3.91 14.63
C VAL A 4 0.41 -3.06 15.52
N GLU A 5 -0.07 -1.93 15.01
CA GLU A 5 -0.98 -1.07 15.78
C GLU A 5 -2.23 -1.84 16.25
N PRO A 6 -2.72 -1.57 17.48
CA PRO A 6 -3.92 -2.21 17.99
C PRO A 6 -5.13 -1.86 17.11
N GLY A 7 -5.87 -2.87 16.66
CA GLY A 7 -7.09 -2.65 15.89
C GLY A 7 -8.23 -2.11 16.77
N ALA A 8 -9.21 -1.46 16.14
CA ALA A 8 -10.34 -0.77 16.81
C ALA A 8 -10.96 -1.55 17.99
N GLY A 9 -11.35 -2.82 17.80
CA GLY A 9 -11.96 -3.60 18.88
C GLY A 9 -11.06 -3.92 20.08
N ALA A 10 -9.73 -3.87 19.92
CA ALA A 10 -8.80 -3.99 21.04
C ALA A 10 -8.69 -2.66 21.80
N VAL A 11 -8.75 -1.53 21.08
CA VAL A 11 -8.77 -0.20 21.67
C VAL A 11 -10.07 0.02 22.44
N GLU A 12 -11.23 -0.32 21.86
CA GLU A 12 -12.54 -0.24 22.51
C GLU A 12 -12.57 -1.02 23.82
N PHE A 13 -12.12 -2.28 23.81
CA PHE A 13 -12.03 -3.10 25.01
C PHE A 13 -11.08 -2.51 26.07
N ALA A 14 -9.93 -2.00 25.66
CA ALA A 14 -9.01 -1.33 26.56
C ALA A 14 -9.60 -0.05 27.15
N THR A 15 -10.37 0.71 26.37
CA THR A 15 -11.05 1.92 26.86
C THR A 15 -12.13 1.58 27.87
N GLU A 16 -12.95 0.55 27.64
CA GLU A 16 -13.98 0.10 28.58
C GLU A 16 -13.41 -0.29 29.95
N LEU A 17 -12.20 -0.85 29.99
CA LEU A 17 -11.55 -1.26 31.24
C LEU A 17 -10.92 -0.10 32.02
N VAL A 18 -10.63 1.00 31.33
CA VAL A 18 -9.83 2.12 31.87
C VAL A 18 -10.70 3.36 32.13
N THR A 19 -11.91 3.42 31.59
CA THR A 19 -12.84 4.53 31.81
C THR A 19 -13.04 4.82 33.30
N GLY A 20 -12.84 6.09 33.69
CA GLY A 20 -12.96 6.54 35.07
C GLY A 20 -11.73 6.30 35.96
N MET A 21 -10.65 5.69 35.46
CA MET A 21 -9.42 5.48 36.23
C MET A 21 -8.37 6.60 35.99
N PRO A 22 -7.56 6.95 37.00
CA PRO A 22 -6.39 7.80 36.78
C PRO A 22 -5.35 7.06 35.94
N ARG A 23 -4.59 7.83 35.14
CA ARG A 23 -3.62 7.33 34.16
C ARG A 23 -2.64 6.29 34.70
N GLU A 24 -2.19 6.44 35.95
CA GLU A 24 -1.24 5.53 36.58
C GLU A 24 -1.85 4.16 36.86
N LYS A 25 -3.08 4.12 37.38
CA LYS A 25 -3.82 2.87 37.62
C LYS A 25 -4.19 2.19 36.30
N ALA A 26 -4.61 2.98 35.32
CA ALA A 26 -4.89 2.51 33.96
C ALA A 26 -3.69 1.79 33.34
N ALA A 27 -2.49 2.37 33.45
CA ALA A 27 -1.28 1.76 32.92
C ALA A 27 -0.96 0.41 33.59
N LEU A 28 -1.20 0.26 34.89
CA LEU A 28 -1.01 -1.01 35.60
C LEU A 28 -1.99 -2.08 35.12
N VAL A 29 -3.26 -1.71 34.92
CA VAL A 29 -4.30 -2.63 34.39
C VAL A 29 -3.94 -3.06 32.96
N LEU A 30 -3.56 -2.14 32.09
CA LEU A 30 -3.17 -2.44 30.70
C LEU A 30 -1.91 -3.32 30.64
N LYS A 31 -0.91 -3.07 31.50
CA LYS A 31 0.28 -3.95 31.59
C LYS A 31 -0.09 -5.38 31.99
N LYS A 32 -0.97 -5.55 32.98
CA LYS A 32 -1.46 -6.88 33.38
C LYS A 32 -2.24 -7.55 32.26
N LEU A 33 -3.09 -6.81 31.56
CA LEU A 33 -3.89 -7.29 30.43
C LEU A 33 -3.04 -7.81 29.26
N LEU A 34 -1.90 -7.17 29.00
CA LEU A 34 -0.95 -7.61 27.97
C LEU A 34 -0.12 -8.82 28.40
N ALA A 35 0.11 -8.99 29.71
CA ALA A 35 0.88 -10.11 30.25
C ALA A 35 0.05 -11.40 30.38
N SER A 36 -1.22 -11.28 30.79
CA SER A 36 -2.11 -12.41 31.03
C SER A 36 -3.53 -12.07 30.57
N LEU A 37 -4.15 -12.98 29.81
CA LEU A 37 -5.56 -12.82 29.46
C LEU A 37 -6.44 -12.97 30.71
N PRO A 38 -7.53 -12.18 30.83
CA PRO A 38 -8.56 -12.39 31.84
C PRO A 38 -9.25 -13.76 31.71
N ASP A 39 -9.79 -14.28 32.81
CA ASP A 39 -10.55 -15.56 32.84
C ASP A 39 -11.89 -15.55 32.07
N ASP A 40 -12.31 -14.38 31.54
CA ASP A 40 -13.52 -14.28 30.72
C ASP A 40 -13.31 -15.05 29.40
N LYS A 41 -14.11 -16.11 29.20
CA LYS A 41 -14.11 -16.97 28.00
C LYS A 41 -14.37 -16.19 26.69
N ARG A 42 -14.90 -14.97 26.76
CA ARG A 42 -15.09 -14.10 25.60
C ARG A 42 -13.88 -13.21 25.30
N VAL A 43 -12.94 -13.05 26.23
CA VAL A 43 -11.73 -12.26 25.99
C VAL A 43 -10.69 -13.16 25.34
N LYS A 44 -10.20 -12.74 24.17
CA LYS A 44 -9.27 -13.50 23.33
C LYS A 44 -8.17 -12.60 22.79
N SER A 45 -7.03 -13.19 22.43
CA SER A 45 -5.97 -12.49 21.71
C SER A 45 -6.28 -12.44 20.21
N CYS A 46 -6.15 -11.28 19.58
CA CYS A 46 -6.37 -11.12 18.14
C CYS A 46 -5.34 -11.92 17.32
N GLY A 47 -5.79 -12.76 16.38
CA GLY A 47 -4.91 -13.52 15.49
C GLY A 47 -4.10 -12.70 14.47
N TYR A 48 -4.24 -11.36 14.47
CA TYR A 48 -3.46 -10.44 13.62
C TYR A 48 -2.56 -9.52 14.44
N CYS A 49 -3.15 -8.61 15.23
CA CYS A 49 -2.41 -7.64 16.03
C CYS A 49 -2.01 -8.16 17.42
N GLN A 50 -2.44 -9.36 17.81
CA GLN A 50 -2.11 -10.01 19.10
C GLN A 50 -2.61 -9.32 20.36
N TYR A 51 -3.24 -8.14 20.25
CA TYR A 51 -3.87 -7.48 21.40
C TYR A 51 -5.13 -8.22 21.87
N PRO A 52 -5.40 -8.22 23.19
CA PRO A 52 -6.62 -8.77 23.76
C PRO A 52 -7.84 -7.93 23.34
N PHE A 53 -8.94 -8.60 23.04
CA PHE A 53 -10.23 -8.00 22.71
C PHE A 53 -11.37 -8.89 23.24
N ARG A 54 -12.55 -8.32 23.42
CA ARG A 54 -13.75 -9.07 23.81
C ARG A 54 -14.56 -9.48 22.57
N ASP A 55 -14.94 -10.74 22.51
CA ASP A 55 -15.75 -11.30 21.43
C ASP A 55 -17.23 -10.94 21.63
N ASP A 56 -17.72 -10.05 20.76
CA ASP A 56 -19.10 -9.59 20.65
C ASP A 56 -20.00 -10.55 19.83
N SER A 57 -19.41 -11.55 19.16
CA SER A 57 -20.18 -12.47 18.32
C SER A 57 -21.07 -13.40 19.14
N LEU A 58 -22.29 -13.64 18.63
CA LEU A 58 -23.28 -14.52 19.28
C LEU A 58 -22.73 -15.91 19.60
N ARG A 59 -21.87 -16.45 18.73
CA ARG A 59 -21.31 -17.81 18.84
C ARG A 59 -19.92 -17.86 19.47
N ASN A 60 -19.36 -16.74 19.93
CA ASN A 60 -18.00 -16.64 20.47
C ASN A 60 -16.94 -17.28 19.52
N ARG A 61 -16.98 -16.96 18.23
CA ARG A 61 -16.07 -17.52 17.19
C ARG A 61 -15.15 -16.48 16.56
N LYS A 62 -15.22 -15.22 16.97
CA LYS A 62 -14.39 -14.16 16.42
C LYS A 62 -12.94 -14.41 16.87
N GLN A 63 -12.02 -14.37 15.90
CA GLN A 63 -10.58 -14.57 16.11
C GLN A 63 -9.78 -13.27 15.94
N THR A 64 -10.43 -12.21 15.47
CA THR A 64 -9.77 -10.93 15.16
C THR A 64 -10.58 -9.78 15.74
N CYS A 65 -9.92 -8.78 16.33
CA CYS A 65 -10.60 -7.67 17.00
C CYS A 65 -11.44 -6.81 16.04
N CYS A 66 -10.99 -6.58 14.80
CA CYS A 66 -11.67 -5.74 13.81
C CYS A 66 -11.64 -6.33 12.39
N GLN A 67 -12.41 -5.74 11.48
CA GLN A 67 -12.48 -6.16 10.08
C GLN A 67 -11.15 -5.94 9.33
N GLN A 68 -10.39 -4.90 9.66
CA GLN A 68 -9.06 -4.68 9.07
C GLN A 68 -8.09 -5.80 9.44
N CYS A 69 -8.05 -6.21 10.71
CA CYS A 69 -7.28 -7.37 11.16
C CYS A 69 -7.71 -8.65 10.44
N LYS A 70 -9.02 -8.86 10.24
CA LYS A 70 -9.54 -10.01 9.46
C LYS A 70 -9.03 -10.01 8.02
N THR A 71 -9.02 -8.85 7.37
CA THR A 71 -8.45 -8.69 6.03
C THR A 71 -6.95 -8.98 6.04
N GLY A 72 -6.21 -8.49 7.04
CA GLY A 72 -4.78 -8.75 7.22
C GLY A 72 -4.42 -10.23 7.37
N VAL A 73 -5.20 -10.99 8.15
CA VAL A 73 -5.02 -12.46 8.24
C VAL A 73 -5.25 -13.11 6.88
N LYS A 74 -6.33 -12.74 6.17
CA LYS A 74 -6.63 -13.30 4.85
C LYS A 74 -5.56 -12.97 3.80
N THR A 75 -4.99 -11.77 3.83
CA THR A 75 -3.91 -11.40 2.90
C THR A 75 -2.64 -12.19 3.18
N MET A 76 -2.28 -12.39 4.45
CA MET A 76 -1.16 -13.26 4.83
C MET A 76 -1.38 -14.71 4.41
N GLN A 77 -2.54 -15.29 4.71
CA GLN A 77 -2.88 -16.66 4.31
C GLN A 77 -2.83 -16.84 2.79
N ARG A 78 -3.39 -15.91 2.02
CA ARG A 78 -3.33 -15.94 0.55
C ARG A 78 -1.90 -15.82 0.03
N ARG A 79 -1.05 -15.03 0.68
CA ARG A 79 0.37 -14.91 0.32
C ARG A 79 1.09 -16.25 0.53
N GLN A 80 0.86 -16.90 1.67
CA GLN A 80 1.44 -18.21 1.97
C GLN A 80 0.94 -19.27 0.98
N GLN A 81 -0.37 -19.38 0.75
CA GLN A 81 -0.93 -20.30 -0.25
C GLN A 81 -0.35 -20.12 -1.65
N ARG A 82 -0.10 -18.87 -2.07
CA ARG A 82 0.57 -18.60 -3.36
C ARG A 82 2.01 -19.07 -3.36
N ALA A 83 2.75 -18.87 -2.28
CA ALA A 83 4.11 -19.36 -2.14
C ALA A 83 4.15 -20.90 -2.17
N ASP A 84 3.29 -21.55 -1.37
CA ASP A 84 3.21 -23.02 -1.30
C ASP A 84 2.83 -23.63 -2.65
N LYS A 85 1.89 -23.00 -3.39
CA LYS A 85 1.52 -23.44 -4.73
C LYS A 85 2.68 -23.35 -5.73
N LEU A 86 3.53 -22.31 -5.62
CA LEU A 86 4.72 -22.18 -6.47
C LEU A 86 5.76 -23.25 -6.14
N LEU A 87 5.97 -23.54 -4.85
CA LEU A 87 6.85 -24.60 -4.38
C LEU A 87 6.39 -25.98 -4.86
N LEU A 88 5.10 -26.30 -4.70
CA LEU A 88 4.50 -27.58 -5.13
C LEU A 88 4.55 -27.77 -6.65
N ALA A 89 4.40 -26.68 -7.42
CA ALA A 89 4.49 -26.73 -8.88
C ALA A 89 5.94 -26.82 -9.39
N GLY A 90 6.95 -26.77 -8.52
CA GLY A 90 8.36 -26.71 -8.92
C GLY A 90 8.72 -25.44 -9.70
N ILE A 91 7.86 -24.41 -9.68
CA ILE A 91 8.05 -23.18 -10.44
C ILE A 91 8.88 -22.23 -9.58
N VAL A 92 10.14 -22.06 -9.94
CA VAL A 92 10.98 -20.99 -9.38
C VAL A 92 10.28 -19.66 -9.69
N PRO A 93 10.00 -18.79 -8.68
CA PRO A 93 9.36 -17.52 -8.92
C PRO A 93 10.18 -16.74 -9.95
N LYS A 94 9.54 -16.40 -11.09
CA LYS A 94 10.18 -15.63 -12.15
C LYS A 94 10.74 -14.36 -11.53
N LYS A 95 12.06 -14.15 -11.64
CA LYS A 95 12.69 -12.89 -11.22
C LYS A 95 11.91 -11.73 -11.85
N LYS A 96 11.70 -10.64 -11.09
CA LYS A 96 11.08 -9.44 -11.65
C LYS A 96 11.84 -9.08 -12.93
N LYS A 97 11.11 -8.82 -14.02
CA LYS A 97 11.74 -8.33 -15.25
C LYS A 97 12.49 -7.06 -14.89
N ALA A 98 13.78 -7.02 -15.20
CA ALA A 98 14.59 -5.82 -15.02
C ALA A 98 13.93 -4.66 -15.77
N LYS A 99 13.79 -3.53 -15.10
CA LYS A 99 13.32 -2.28 -15.70
C LYS A 99 14.52 -1.46 -16.13
N LEU A 100 14.32 -0.57 -17.10
CA LEU A 100 15.36 0.37 -17.55
C LEU A 100 15.95 1.19 -16.39
N ALA A 101 15.10 1.58 -15.44
CA ALA A 101 15.49 2.33 -14.24
C ALA A 101 16.41 1.54 -13.31
N ASP A 102 16.35 0.21 -13.33
CA ASP A 102 17.24 -0.62 -12.51
C ASP A 102 18.71 -0.50 -12.98
N ASN A 103 18.92 -0.02 -14.22
CA ASN A 103 20.25 0.23 -14.76
C ASN A 103 20.79 1.63 -14.42
N TYR A 104 20.01 2.51 -13.77
CA TYR A 104 20.46 3.85 -13.39
C TYR A 104 20.73 3.91 -11.89
N ALA A 105 21.99 4.11 -11.51
CA ALA A 105 22.39 4.28 -10.12
C ALA A 105 22.13 5.71 -9.67
N SER A 106 21.00 5.93 -9.00
CA SER A 106 20.65 7.23 -8.41
C SER A 106 21.10 7.33 -6.95
N GLY A 107 21.29 8.57 -6.46
CA GLY A 107 21.63 8.83 -5.06
C GLY A 107 23.12 8.81 -4.72
N LEU A 108 23.99 8.73 -5.73
CA LEU A 108 25.43 8.97 -5.61
C LEU A 108 25.73 10.45 -5.94
N GLU A 109 26.88 10.95 -5.49
CA GLU A 109 27.38 12.29 -5.88
C GLU A 109 27.51 12.40 -7.41
N TYR A 110 27.87 11.30 -8.05
CA TYR A 110 27.92 11.16 -9.51
C TYR A 110 27.02 10.00 -9.95
N PRO A 111 25.75 10.26 -10.26
CA PRO A 111 24.85 9.25 -10.82
C PRO A 111 25.35 8.76 -12.18
N PHE A 112 25.18 7.47 -12.46
CA PHE A 112 25.61 6.89 -13.73
C PHE A 112 24.71 5.75 -14.18
N TRP A 113 24.79 5.45 -15.48
CA TRP A 113 24.15 4.28 -16.07
C TRP A 113 25.11 3.09 -16.02
N SER A 114 24.62 1.97 -15.50
CA SER A 114 25.35 0.69 -15.51
C SER A 114 25.43 0.06 -16.90
N SER A 115 24.62 0.53 -17.85
CA SER A 115 24.61 0.07 -19.25
C SER A 115 24.42 1.25 -20.19
N GLU A 116 25.36 1.42 -21.12
CA GLU A 116 25.30 2.43 -22.18
C GLU A 116 24.06 2.22 -23.08
N TYR A 117 23.72 0.98 -23.39
CA TYR A 117 22.52 0.66 -24.16
C TYR A 117 21.25 1.16 -23.46
N ALA A 118 21.16 1.00 -22.13
CA ALA A 118 20.03 1.49 -21.35
C ALA A 118 19.93 3.03 -21.37
N MET A 119 21.08 3.71 -21.34
CA MET A 119 21.16 5.16 -21.48
C MET A 119 20.65 5.61 -22.86
N LEU A 120 21.14 5.00 -23.94
CA LEU A 120 20.75 5.32 -25.31
C LEU A 120 19.27 5.04 -25.59
N GLN A 121 18.75 3.93 -25.04
CA GLN A 121 17.33 3.62 -25.18
C GLN A 121 16.42 4.70 -24.57
N LEU A 122 16.87 5.36 -23.50
CA LEU A 122 16.15 6.50 -22.94
C LEU A 122 16.27 7.74 -23.85
N SER A 123 17.46 8.03 -24.38
CA SER A 123 17.69 9.21 -25.23
C SER A 123 16.87 9.14 -26.52
N TRP A 124 16.71 7.95 -27.11
CA TRP A 124 15.86 7.73 -28.28
C TRP A 124 14.42 8.20 -28.08
N LYS A 125 13.88 8.17 -26.85
CA LYS A 125 12.53 8.67 -26.60
C LYS A 125 12.39 10.19 -26.82
N TYR A 126 13.47 10.93 -26.64
CA TYR A 126 13.49 12.39 -26.69
C TYR A 126 14.18 12.96 -27.95
N GLU A 127 15.16 12.24 -28.48
CA GLU A 127 16.02 12.70 -29.57
C GLU A 127 15.65 12.12 -30.94
N CYS A 128 14.52 11.39 -31.05
CA CYS A 128 14.09 10.88 -32.34
C CYS A 128 13.74 12.02 -33.31
N PRO A 129 14.34 12.05 -34.52
CA PRO A 129 13.89 12.96 -35.57
C PRO A 129 12.43 12.67 -35.88
N LEU A 130 11.58 13.69 -35.72
CA LEU A 130 10.16 13.59 -36.04
C LEU A 130 9.99 13.81 -37.54
N ASP A 131 9.12 13.01 -38.14
CA ASP A 131 8.71 13.19 -39.53
C ASP A 131 7.89 14.48 -39.68
N ILE A 132 7.92 15.09 -40.86
CA ILE A 132 7.28 16.40 -41.14
C ILE A 132 5.79 16.35 -40.81
N GLU A 133 5.11 15.26 -41.17
CA GLU A 133 3.68 15.06 -40.87
C GLU A 133 3.39 15.05 -39.36
N LYS A 134 4.30 14.49 -38.55
CA LYS A 134 4.15 14.49 -37.08
C LYS A 134 4.40 15.86 -36.49
N ILE A 135 5.32 16.64 -37.07
CA ILE A 135 5.57 18.01 -36.65
C ILE A 135 4.32 18.87 -36.90
N ASP A 136 3.72 18.75 -38.09
CA ASP A 136 2.49 19.45 -38.44
C ASP A 136 1.32 19.06 -37.53
N PHE A 137 1.19 17.77 -37.22
CA PHE A 137 0.19 17.28 -36.27
C PHE A 137 0.37 17.88 -34.87
N ILE A 138 1.60 17.89 -34.34
CA ILE A 138 1.90 18.49 -33.03
C ILE A 138 1.60 19.99 -33.04
N HIS A 139 1.93 20.68 -34.13
CA HIS A 139 1.64 22.10 -34.30
C HIS A 139 0.12 22.37 -34.32
N GLY A 140 -0.65 21.58 -35.08
CA GLY A 140 -2.12 21.65 -35.11
C GLY A 140 -2.75 21.37 -33.75
N GLN A 141 -2.27 20.36 -33.02
CA GLN A 141 -2.73 20.07 -31.66
C GLN A 141 -2.43 21.23 -30.69
N ARG A 142 -1.26 21.85 -30.76
CA ARG A 142 -0.94 23.03 -29.94
C ARG A 142 -1.82 24.24 -30.25
N LEU A 143 -2.22 24.43 -31.51
CA LEU A 143 -3.16 25.49 -31.87
C LEU A 143 -4.54 25.26 -31.24
N ILE A 144 -5.02 24.01 -31.24
CA ILE A 144 -6.34 23.64 -30.71
C ILE A 144 -6.37 23.61 -29.17
N TYR A 145 -5.32 23.10 -28.51
CA TYR A 145 -5.32 22.81 -27.08
C TYR A 145 -4.39 23.71 -26.23
N GLY A 146 -3.45 24.43 -26.85
CA GLY A 146 -2.46 25.24 -26.12
C GLY A 146 -1.42 24.41 -25.36
N GLU A 147 -0.98 24.90 -24.20
CA GLU A 147 0.01 24.22 -23.33
C GLU A 147 -0.57 23.05 -22.51
N GLY A 148 -1.89 22.86 -22.53
CA GLY A 148 -2.58 21.81 -21.77
C GLY A 148 -3.47 20.93 -22.65
N ASN A 149 -4.12 19.95 -22.03
CA ASN A 149 -5.02 19.02 -22.74
C ASN A 149 -6.46 19.56 -22.92
N ARG A 150 -6.71 20.84 -22.63
CA ARG A 150 -8.04 21.44 -22.69
C ARG A 150 -8.16 22.27 -23.96
N LYS A 151 -9.15 21.92 -24.81
CA LYS A 151 -9.41 22.64 -26.06
C LYS A 151 -9.66 24.12 -25.77
N LYS A 152 -8.97 25.02 -26.48
CA LYS A 152 -9.24 26.46 -26.44
C LYS A 152 -10.68 26.70 -26.93
N ARG A 153 -11.45 27.52 -26.19
CA ARG A 153 -12.76 27.96 -26.67
C ARG A 153 -12.53 28.85 -27.88
N THR A 154 -13.06 28.47 -29.03
CA THR A 154 -13.26 29.39 -30.15
C THR A 154 -14.20 30.48 -29.65
N GLN A 155 -13.73 31.72 -29.55
CA GLN A 155 -14.65 32.86 -29.55
C GLN A 155 -15.12 32.95 -30.99
N GLU A 156 -16.38 32.59 -31.24
CA GLU A 156 -17.03 32.91 -32.51
C GLU A 156 -17.10 34.44 -32.57
N GLU A 157 -16.51 35.00 -33.63
CA GLU A 157 -16.60 36.42 -33.94
C GLU A 157 -18.07 36.73 -34.26
N ASP A 158 -18.76 37.31 -33.29
CA ASP A 158 -19.98 38.07 -33.50
C ASP A 158 -19.62 39.30 -34.36
N ASP A 159 -19.63 39.18 -35.69
CA ASP A 159 -19.65 40.32 -36.63
C ASP A 159 -20.04 39.87 -38.05
N ALA A 160 -21.35 39.82 -38.32
CA ALA A 160 -22.01 40.18 -39.60
C ALA A 160 -23.54 39.99 -39.52
#